data_AF-A0A137SS95-F1
#
_entry.id   AF-A0A137SS95-F1
#
_cell.length_a   1.000
_cell.length_b   1.000
_cell.length_c   1.000
_cell.angle_alpha   90.00
_cell.angle_beta   90.00
_cell.angle_gamma   90.00
#
_symmetry.space_group_name_H-M   'P 1'
#
loop_
_entity.id
_entity.type
_entity.pdbx_description
1 polymer ?
#
loop_
_entity_poly.entity_id
_entity_poly.type
_entity_poly.pdbx_seq_one_letter_code
_entity_poly.pdbx_strand_id
1 'polypeptide(L)'
;MKDKRKIQQIKLEQNQKNLRSQKQDLKQNKGKSKKDRGGLLDLIFRKEPKRYTVEDTIPYLRLLKSGICQIDEKHFNKSIAFEDINYQLALEEDRDLIFNQFANFLNSFDPSIIIEFSYINQLGRNEEMKSAIQIPDKKDGFDDIRLEFREMLKSQIVKGNNGLKKSKYVTF
;
A
#
# COMPACT_ATOMS: atom_id res chain seq x y z
N MET A 1 -21.04 16.51 -25.55
CA MET A 1 -20.99 16.29 -24.09
C MET A 1 -22.20 15.54 -23.51
N LYS A 2 -23.44 15.77 -24.01
CA LYS A 2 -24.66 15.10 -23.51
C LYS A 2 -24.71 13.59 -23.78
N ASP A 3 -24.15 13.12 -24.90
CA ASP A 3 -24.23 11.70 -25.30
C ASP A 3 -23.34 10.78 -24.46
N LYS A 4 -22.15 11.24 -24.07
CA LYS A 4 -21.25 10.48 -23.18
C LYS A 4 -21.88 10.23 -21.80
N ARG A 5 -22.65 11.20 -21.28
CA ARG A 5 -23.38 11.05 -20.01
C ARG A 5 -24.52 10.04 -20.11
N LYS A 6 -25.27 10.03 -21.22
CA LYS A 6 -26.30 9.02 -21.49
C LYS A 6 -25.71 7.61 -21.57
N ILE A 7 -24.60 7.44 -22.30
CA ILE A 7 -23.90 6.15 -22.41
C ILE A 7 -23.44 5.67 -21.03
N GLN A 8 -22.95 6.58 -20.19
CA GLN A 8 -22.50 6.27 -18.84
C GLN A 8 -23.65 5.87 -17.91
N GLN A 9 -24.81 6.53 -18.00
CA GLN A 9 -26.03 6.16 -17.27
C GLN A 9 -26.54 4.78 -17.69
N ILE A 10 -26.57 4.48 -18.99
CA ILE A 10 -26.99 3.17 -19.52
C ILE A 10 -26.06 2.06 -19.01
N LYS A 11 -24.74 2.27 -19.01
CA LYS A 11 -23.78 1.31 -18.45
C LYS A 11 -23.99 1.10 -16.95
N LEU A 12 -24.31 2.17 -16.21
CA LEU A 12 -24.53 2.11 -14.77
C LEU A 12 -25.80 1.31 -14.44
N GLU A 13 -26.89 1.50 -15.21
CA GLU A 13 -28.12 0.73 -15.07
C GLU A 13 -27.93 -0.75 -15.42
N GLN A 14 -27.18 -1.06 -16.49
CA GLN A 14 -26.84 -2.44 -16.86
C GLN A 14 -26.04 -3.14 -15.74
N ASN A 15 -25.05 -2.46 -15.18
CA ASN A 15 -24.27 -2.99 -14.06
C ASN A 15 -25.12 -3.21 -12.81
N GLN A 16 -26.05 -2.30 -12.50
CA GLN A 16 -26.97 -2.45 -11.37
C GLN A 16 -27.93 -3.63 -11.55
N LYS A 17 -28.42 -3.87 -12.79
CA LYS A 17 -29.26 -5.05 -13.09
C LYS A 17 -28.49 -6.35 -12.93
N ASN A 18 -27.25 -6.42 -13.43
CA ASN A 18 -26.38 -7.60 -13.28
C ASN A 18 -26.04 -7.89 -11.81
N LEU A 19 -25.84 -6.85 -10.99
CA LEU A 19 -25.59 -7.02 -9.56
C LEU A 19 -26.82 -7.55 -8.81
N ARG A 20 -28.04 -7.17 -9.26
CA ARG A 20 -29.31 -7.64 -8.68
C ARG A 20 -29.59 -9.10 -9.05
N SER A 21 -29.34 -9.51 -10.30
CA SER A 21 -29.49 -10.91 -10.71
C SER A 21 -28.50 -11.82 -9.97
N GLN A 22 -27.21 -11.44 -9.90
CA GLN A 22 -26.22 -12.19 -9.12
C GLN A 22 -26.61 -12.35 -7.64
N LYS A 23 -27.18 -11.30 -7.01
CA LYS A 23 -27.69 -11.40 -5.63
C LYS A 23 -28.90 -12.33 -5.51
N GLN A 24 -29.74 -12.44 -6.54
CA GLN A 24 -30.88 -13.37 -6.55
C GLN A 24 -30.41 -14.82 -6.75
N ASP A 25 -29.44 -15.04 -7.64
CA ASP A 25 -28.85 -16.37 -7.88
C ASP A 25 -28.11 -16.89 -6.63
N LEU A 26 -27.38 -16.02 -5.94
CA LEU A 26 -26.75 -16.31 -4.64
C LEU A 26 -27.77 -16.62 -3.53
N LYS A 27 -29.00 -16.08 -3.61
CA LYS A 27 -30.08 -16.40 -2.67
C LYS A 27 -30.76 -17.73 -3.00
N GLN A 28 -30.93 -18.07 -4.28
CA GLN A 28 -31.54 -19.35 -4.68
C GLN A 28 -30.63 -20.54 -4.40
N ASN A 29 -29.30 -20.37 -4.48
CA ASN A 29 -28.33 -21.44 -4.15
C ASN A 29 -28.17 -21.73 -2.64
N LYS A 30 -28.79 -20.97 -1.74
CA LYS A 30 -28.77 -21.25 -0.28
C LYS A 30 -29.75 -22.33 0.18
N GLY A 31 -30.48 -22.98 -0.74
CA GLY A 31 -31.67 -23.79 -0.40
C GLY A 31 -31.68 -25.26 -0.82
N LYS A 32 -30.56 -25.92 -1.13
CA LYS A 32 -30.53 -27.37 -1.38
C LYS A 32 -29.26 -28.04 -0.82
N SER A 33 -29.15 -28.13 0.50
CA SER A 33 -28.26 -29.11 1.13
C SER A 33 -29.07 -30.35 1.49
N LYS A 34 -28.70 -31.49 0.88
CA LYS A 34 -29.29 -32.80 1.16
C LYS A 34 -29.07 -33.14 2.64
N LYS A 35 -30.12 -33.69 3.26
CA LYS A 35 -30.17 -34.13 4.66
C LYS A 35 -29.31 -35.39 4.81
N ASP A 36 -28.02 -35.26 5.09
CA ASP A 36 -27.18 -36.38 5.50
C ASP A 36 -27.16 -36.51 7.02
N ARG A 37 -27.35 -37.75 7.48
CA ARG A 37 -27.40 -38.13 8.89
C ARG A 37 -25.97 -38.11 9.48
N GLY A 38 -25.57 -37.00 10.07
CA GLY A 38 -24.31 -36.87 10.81
C GLY A 38 -24.52 -37.10 12.31
N GLY A 39 -23.90 -38.15 12.86
CA GLY A 39 -23.89 -38.47 14.29
C GLY A 39 -23.03 -37.49 15.12
N LEU A 40 -22.93 -37.76 16.43
CA LEU A 40 -22.25 -36.98 17.49
C LEU A 40 -20.89 -36.36 17.15
N LEU A 41 -20.15 -36.89 16.17
CA LEU A 41 -18.88 -36.33 15.69
C LEU A 41 -19.06 -34.98 14.96
N ASP A 42 -20.18 -34.78 14.24
CA ASP A 42 -20.48 -33.54 13.52
C ASP A 42 -20.66 -32.34 14.48
N LEU A 43 -21.08 -32.59 15.72
CA LEU A 43 -21.26 -31.54 16.74
C LEU A 43 -19.92 -31.04 17.30
N ILE A 44 -18.92 -31.93 17.40
CA ILE A 44 -17.57 -31.63 17.91
C ILE A 44 -16.70 -30.99 16.82
N PHE A 45 -16.93 -31.37 15.55
CA PHE A 45 -16.26 -30.78 14.38
C PHE A 45 -17.01 -29.60 13.77
N ARG A 46 -17.98 -28.99 14.49
CA ARG A 46 -18.57 -27.69 14.10
C ARG A 46 -17.51 -26.61 14.18
N LYS A 47 -16.69 -26.54 13.15
CA LYS A 47 -15.77 -25.45 12.90
C LYS A 47 -16.64 -24.21 12.76
N GLU A 48 -16.50 -23.28 13.70
CA GLU A 48 -17.18 -22.00 13.59
C GLU A 48 -16.97 -21.43 12.19
N PRO A 49 -18.01 -20.85 11.56
CA PRO A 49 -17.87 -20.27 10.23
C PRO A 49 -16.70 -19.29 10.23
N LYS A 50 -15.77 -19.46 9.28
CA LYS A 50 -14.54 -18.64 9.20
C LYS A 50 -14.93 -17.16 9.24
N ARG A 51 -14.39 -16.42 10.21
CA ARG A 51 -14.51 -14.97 10.27
C ARG A 51 -13.57 -14.39 9.23
N TYR A 52 -14.12 -13.68 8.26
CA TYR A 52 -13.32 -12.99 7.25
C TYR A 52 -12.69 -11.75 7.87
N THR A 53 -11.39 -11.63 7.69
CA THR A 53 -10.56 -10.54 8.18
C THR A 53 -10.05 -9.70 7.01
N VAL A 54 -9.46 -8.53 7.26
CA VAL A 54 -8.92 -7.69 6.18
C VAL A 54 -7.72 -8.39 5.53
N GLU A 55 -6.99 -9.17 6.31
CA GLU A 55 -5.86 -10.00 5.91
C GLU A 55 -6.26 -11.04 4.86
N ASP A 56 -7.50 -11.55 4.91
CA ASP A 56 -8.03 -12.48 3.91
C ASP A 56 -8.24 -11.84 2.52
N THR A 57 -8.18 -10.50 2.43
CA THR A 57 -8.24 -9.78 1.15
C THR A 57 -6.89 -9.69 0.44
N ILE A 58 -5.79 -10.03 1.13
CA ILE A 58 -4.44 -9.96 0.58
C ILE A 58 -4.19 -11.20 -0.28
N PRO A 59 -3.92 -11.06 -1.59
CA PRO A 59 -3.89 -12.18 -2.53
C PRO A 59 -2.57 -12.97 -2.51
N TYR A 60 -1.92 -13.12 -1.36
CA TYR A 60 -0.67 -13.89 -1.23
C TYR A 60 -0.93 -15.30 -0.68
N LEU A 61 -0.38 -16.31 -1.34
CA LEU A 61 -0.44 -17.71 -0.88
C LEU A 61 0.50 -17.98 0.28
N ARG A 62 1.70 -17.38 0.25
CA ARG A 62 2.74 -17.60 1.25
C ARG A 62 3.73 -16.44 1.28
N LEU A 63 4.19 -16.08 2.48
CA LEU A 63 5.35 -15.22 2.70
C LEU A 63 6.52 -16.06 3.20
N LEU A 64 7.65 -16.02 2.49
CA LEU A 64 8.88 -16.70 2.89
C LEU A 64 9.63 -15.85 3.93
N LYS A 65 10.47 -16.49 4.75
CA LYS A 65 11.32 -15.79 5.74
C LYS A 65 12.29 -14.78 5.10
N SER A 66 12.60 -14.95 3.81
CA SER A 66 13.41 -14.02 3.02
C SER A 66 12.66 -12.74 2.63
N GLY A 67 11.36 -12.63 2.90
CA GLY A 67 10.51 -11.51 2.50
C GLY A 67 9.94 -11.62 1.07
N ILE A 68 10.12 -12.77 0.41
CA ILE A 68 9.52 -13.06 -0.90
C ILE A 68 8.07 -13.51 -0.68
N CYS A 69 7.10 -12.93 -1.40
CA CYS A 69 5.71 -13.41 -1.38
C CYS A 69 5.42 -14.25 -2.63
N GLN A 70 4.68 -15.32 -2.45
CA GLN A 70 4.17 -16.16 -3.52
C GLN A 70 2.73 -15.73 -3.86
N ILE A 71 2.50 -15.37 -5.12
CA ILE A 71 1.18 -14.94 -5.61
C ILE A 71 0.40 -16.14 -6.16
N ASP A 72 1.08 -17.01 -6.91
CA ASP A 72 0.53 -18.27 -7.41
C ASP A 72 1.61 -19.37 -7.44
N GLU A 73 1.38 -20.49 -8.11
CA GLU A 73 2.34 -21.60 -8.16
C GLU A 73 3.70 -21.24 -8.80
N LYS A 74 3.75 -20.22 -9.68
CA LYS A 74 4.92 -19.89 -10.51
C LYS A 74 5.43 -18.47 -10.31
N HIS A 75 4.61 -17.56 -9.80
CA HIS A 75 4.93 -16.15 -9.66
C HIS A 75 5.19 -15.80 -8.19
N PHE A 76 6.28 -15.07 -8.02
CA PHE A 76 6.74 -14.55 -6.75
C PHE A 76 6.97 -13.05 -6.91
N ASN A 77 6.85 -12.31 -5.82
CA ASN A 77 7.24 -10.92 -5.79
C ASN A 77 8.13 -10.61 -4.58
N LYS A 78 8.90 -9.55 -4.73
CA LYS A 78 9.66 -8.91 -3.67
C LYS A 78 9.51 -7.41 -3.82
N SER A 79 9.23 -6.74 -2.71
CA SER A 79 9.15 -5.28 -2.68
C SER A 79 10.30 -4.71 -1.85
N ILE A 80 10.98 -3.69 -2.39
CA ILE A 80 12.13 -3.04 -1.75
C ILE A 80 11.85 -1.53 -1.71
N ALA A 81 12.07 -0.93 -0.54
CA ALA A 81 11.99 0.53 -0.38
C ALA A 81 13.26 1.20 -0.93
N PHE A 82 13.10 2.37 -1.55
CA PHE A 82 14.23 3.15 -2.08
C PHE A 82 14.05 4.65 -1.85
N GLU A 83 15.17 5.37 -1.87
CA GLU A 83 15.20 6.84 -1.79
C GLU A 83 15.47 7.46 -3.17
N ASP A 84 15.07 8.72 -3.35
CA ASP A 84 15.26 9.45 -4.62
C ASP A 84 16.26 10.60 -4.51
N ILE A 85 16.72 11.05 -5.66
CA ILE A 85 17.59 12.22 -5.83
C ILE A 85 16.97 13.15 -6.86
N ASN A 86 17.34 14.43 -6.83
CA ASN A 86 16.87 15.39 -7.81
C ASN A 86 17.74 15.35 -9.07
N TYR A 87 17.25 14.70 -10.11
CA TYR A 87 17.96 14.56 -11.38
C TYR A 87 18.18 15.89 -12.13
N GLN A 88 17.34 16.90 -11.92
CA GLN A 88 17.48 18.20 -12.60
C GLN A 88 18.56 19.09 -11.98
N LEU A 89 18.82 18.90 -10.69
CA LEU A 89 19.84 19.65 -9.94
C LEU A 89 21.20 18.95 -9.92
N ALA A 90 21.28 17.71 -10.43
CA ALA A 90 22.53 16.97 -10.54
C ALA A 90 23.48 17.62 -11.56
N LEU A 91 24.79 17.51 -11.31
CA LEU A 91 25.83 17.95 -12.25
C LEU A 91 25.76 17.11 -13.53
N GLU A 92 26.23 17.67 -14.65
CA GLU A 92 26.15 16.98 -15.95
C GLU A 92 26.84 15.60 -15.94
N GLU A 93 28.02 15.51 -15.32
CA GLU A 93 28.76 14.25 -15.14
C GLU A 93 27.98 13.22 -14.31
N ASP A 94 27.27 13.67 -13.26
CA ASP A 94 26.46 12.80 -12.41
C ASP A 94 25.21 12.30 -13.15
N ARG A 95 24.64 13.10 -14.05
CA ARG A 95 23.42 12.75 -14.79
C ARG A 95 23.64 11.53 -15.68
N ASP A 96 24.77 11.48 -16.39
CA ASP A 96 25.15 10.33 -17.20
C ASP A 96 25.37 9.08 -16.33
N LEU A 97 26.01 9.24 -15.17
CA LEU A 97 26.20 8.14 -14.23
C LEU A 97 24.86 7.60 -13.72
N ILE A 98 23.95 8.48 -13.29
CA ILE A 98 22.60 8.13 -12.80
C ILE A 98 21.82 7.39 -13.88
N PHE A 99 21.83 7.90 -15.12
CA PHE A 99 21.16 7.28 -16.25
C PHE A 99 21.69 5.86 -16.51
N ASN A 100 23.01 5.69 -16.55
CA ASN A 100 23.64 4.39 -16.78
C ASN A 100 23.34 3.39 -15.64
N GLN A 101 23.38 3.83 -14.39
CA GLN A 101 23.02 2.99 -13.24
C GLN A 101 21.56 2.55 -13.30
N PHE A 102 20.64 3.46 -13.65
CA PHE A 102 19.23 3.14 -13.78
C PHE A 102 18.96 2.20 -14.96
N ALA A 103 19.62 2.40 -16.10
CA ALA A 103 19.54 1.49 -17.25
C ALA A 103 20.06 0.09 -16.90
N ASN A 104 21.20 -0.01 -16.21
CA ASN A 104 21.75 -1.28 -15.74
C ASN A 104 20.81 -1.99 -14.76
N PHE A 105 20.15 -1.23 -13.87
CA PHE A 105 19.13 -1.78 -12.97
C PHE A 105 17.97 -2.39 -13.76
N LEU A 106 17.40 -1.68 -14.73
CA LEU A 106 16.30 -2.20 -15.56
C LEU A 106 16.73 -3.42 -16.37
N ASN A 107 17.96 -3.42 -16.90
CA ASN A 107 18.51 -4.53 -17.68
C ASN A 107 18.94 -5.73 -16.82
N SER A 108 18.96 -5.59 -15.49
CA SER A 108 19.27 -6.72 -14.60
C SER A 108 18.12 -7.73 -14.49
N PHE A 109 16.91 -7.34 -14.92
CA PHE A 109 15.72 -8.20 -14.90
C PHE A 109 15.54 -8.93 -16.23
N ASP A 110 15.12 -10.18 -16.15
CA ASP A 110 14.69 -10.95 -17.31
C ASP A 110 13.40 -10.35 -17.90
N PRO A 111 13.17 -10.39 -19.24
CA PRO A 111 11.97 -9.85 -19.86
C PRO A 111 10.64 -10.43 -19.36
N SER A 112 10.66 -11.59 -18.70
CA SER A 112 9.47 -12.18 -18.05
C SER A 112 9.08 -11.52 -16.72
N ILE A 113 9.96 -10.70 -16.14
CA ILE A 113 9.73 -10.05 -14.85
C ILE A 113 8.98 -8.73 -15.06
N ILE A 114 7.88 -8.55 -14.31
CA ILE A 114 7.11 -7.31 -14.31
C ILE A 114 7.61 -6.44 -13.15
N ILE A 115 8.14 -5.27 -13.48
CA ILE A 115 8.62 -4.29 -12.49
C ILE A 115 7.54 -3.22 -12.30
N GLU A 116 7.17 -2.98 -11.05
CA GLU A 116 6.26 -1.90 -10.66
C GLU A 116 6.97 -0.92 -9.72
N PHE A 117 6.84 0.37 -10.00
CA PHE A 117 7.24 1.44 -9.09
C PHE A 117 6.03 2.06 -8.42
N SER A 118 5.97 1.99 -7.09
CA SER A 118 4.88 2.52 -6.29
C SER A 118 5.33 3.75 -5.51
N TYR A 119 4.64 4.87 -5.69
CA TYR A 119 4.90 6.14 -5.01
C TYR A 119 3.72 6.49 -4.11
N ILE A 120 3.90 6.32 -2.80
CA ILE A 120 2.84 6.51 -1.82
C ILE A 120 3.06 7.84 -1.11
N ASN A 121 2.18 8.79 -1.41
CA ASN A 121 2.17 10.09 -0.74
C ASN A 121 1.18 10.04 0.43
N GLN A 122 1.71 10.02 1.64
CA GLN A 122 0.91 10.09 2.86
C GLN A 122 0.94 11.51 3.39
N LEU A 123 -0.23 12.07 3.66
CA LEU A 123 -0.30 13.28 4.47
C LEU A 123 0.09 12.87 5.89
N GLY A 124 1.28 13.26 6.32
CA GLY A 124 1.82 12.89 7.61
C GLY A 124 0.91 13.38 8.71
N ARG A 125 0.53 12.45 9.59
CA ARG A 125 -0.02 12.83 10.88
C ARG A 125 1.10 13.54 11.62
N ASN A 126 0.87 14.82 11.94
CA ASN A 126 1.74 15.69 12.71
C ASN A 126 2.27 15.10 14.04
N GLU A 127 1.83 13.92 14.48
CA GLU A 127 2.19 13.29 15.76
C GLU A 127 3.67 12.89 15.85
N GLU A 128 4.22 12.14 14.87
CA GLU A 128 5.64 11.77 14.84
C GLU A 128 6.55 13.03 14.73
N MET A 129 6.06 14.01 13.99
CA MET A 129 6.74 15.29 13.77
C MET A 129 6.72 16.17 15.04
N LYS A 130 5.63 16.14 15.82
CA LYS A 130 5.53 16.80 17.13
C LYS A 130 6.53 16.22 18.13
N SER A 131 6.73 14.89 18.14
CA SER A 131 7.70 14.28 19.05
C SER A 131 9.14 14.69 18.77
N ALA A 132 9.51 14.94 17.50
CA ALA A 132 10.85 15.43 17.14
C ALA A 132 11.11 16.88 17.59
N ILE A 133 10.05 17.68 17.81
CA ILE A 133 10.14 19.07 18.29
C ILE A 133 10.21 19.13 19.82
N GLN A 134 9.80 18.08 20.53
CA GLN A 134 9.83 18.04 22.00
C GLN A 134 11.25 17.77 22.51
N ILE A 135 12.09 18.81 22.49
CA ILE A 135 13.34 18.83 23.25
C ILE A 135 13.03 19.43 24.62
N PRO A 136 12.95 18.61 25.70
CA PRO A 136 12.59 19.11 27.01
C PRO A 136 13.71 19.97 27.62
N ASP A 137 13.34 20.92 28.46
CA ASP A 137 14.28 21.67 29.30
C ASP A 137 14.96 20.71 30.28
N LYS A 138 16.25 20.94 30.52
CA LYS A 138 17.07 20.14 31.45
C LYS A 138 17.60 20.95 32.63
N LYS A 139 17.41 22.27 32.65
CA LYS A 139 17.89 23.16 33.71
C LYS A 139 19.39 23.04 33.97
N ASP A 140 20.15 22.78 32.90
CA ASP A 140 21.61 22.65 32.92
C ASP A 140 22.33 23.88 32.35
N GLY A 141 21.61 25.00 32.20
CA GLY A 141 22.13 26.26 31.67
C GLY A 141 22.07 26.41 30.14
N PHE A 142 21.61 25.39 29.41
CA PHE A 142 21.49 25.43 27.94
C PHE A 142 20.03 25.52 27.44
N ASP A 143 19.07 25.80 28.33
CA ASP A 143 17.64 25.82 27.97
C ASP A 143 17.29 26.92 26.96
N ASP A 144 17.99 28.06 26.99
CA ASP A 144 17.80 29.15 26.01
C ASP A 144 18.17 28.70 24.58
N ILE A 145 19.26 27.95 24.44
CA ILE A 145 19.68 27.36 23.15
C ILE A 145 18.68 26.31 22.69
N ARG A 146 18.15 25.50 23.62
CA ARG A 146 17.10 24.50 23.30
C ARG A 146 15.81 25.19 22.83
N LEU A 147 15.45 26.32 23.43
CA LEU A 147 14.28 27.10 23.02
C LEU A 147 14.45 27.62 21.59
N GLU A 148 15.58 28.26 21.27
CA GLU A 148 15.87 28.76 19.93
C GLU A 148 15.86 27.62 18.89
N PHE A 149 16.47 26.49 19.23
CA PHE A 149 16.48 25.32 18.35
C PHE A 149 15.08 24.75 18.12
N ARG A 150 14.21 24.72 19.14
CA ARG A 150 12.79 24.33 19.00
C ARG A 150 12.04 25.29 18.08
N GLU A 151 12.27 26.60 18.20
CA GLU A 151 11.64 27.60 17.35
C GLU A 151 12.10 27.49 15.90
N MET A 152 13.40 27.29 15.68
CA MET A 152 13.96 27.01 14.36
C MET A 152 13.30 25.77 13.74
N LEU A 153 13.26 24.63 14.45
CA LEU A 153 12.59 23.41 13.98
C LEU A 153 11.13 23.67 13.65
N LYS A 154 10.38 24.35 14.52
CA LYS A 154 8.98 24.70 14.28
C LYS A 154 8.81 25.54 13.02
N SER A 155 9.69 26.51 12.77
CA SER A 155 9.66 27.35 11.58
C SER A 155 9.94 26.57 10.29
N GLN A 156 10.89 25.62 10.32
CA GLN A 156 11.22 24.76 9.18
C GLN A 156 10.09 23.81 8.84
N ILE A 157 9.34 23.38 9.85
CA ILE A 157 8.18 22.50 9.69
C ILE A 157 7.01 23.24 9.02
N VAL A 158 6.76 24.48 9.43
CA VAL A 158 5.71 25.34 8.84
C VAL A 158 6.07 25.76 7.42
N LYS A 159 7.36 25.99 7.13
CA LYS A 159 7.85 26.34 5.79
C LYS A 159 8.04 25.12 4.88
N GLY A 160 8.25 23.94 5.47
CA GLY A 160 8.44 22.67 4.79
C GLY A 160 7.14 22.12 4.21
N ASN A 161 7.25 21.04 3.44
CA ASN A 161 6.16 20.46 2.66
C ASN A 161 5.10 19.77 3.54
N ASN A 162 4.29 20.55 4.30
CA ASN A 162 3.06 20.21 5.05
C ASN A 162 2.92 18.77 5.58
N GLY A 163 3.99 18.18 6.10
CA GLY A 163 4.02 16.82 6.62
C GLY A 163 3.87 15.72 5.57
N LEU A 164 4.02 15.97 4.26
CA LEU A 164 3.87 14.91 3.26
C LEU A 164 5.01 13.89 3.35
N LYS A 165 4.72 12.69 3.87
CA LYS A 165 5.64 11.55 3.86
C LYS A 165 5.51 10.81 2.54
N LYS A 166 6.60 10.76 1.77
CA LYS A 166 6.65 9.99 0.52
C LYS A 166 7.38 8.68 0.78
N SER A 167 6.72 7.56 0.53
CA SER A 167 7.33 6.23 0.55
C SER A 167 7.39 5.70 -0.87
N LYS A 168 8.53 5.13 -1.27
CA LYS A 168 8.75 4.62 -2.62
C LYS A 168 9.17 3.17 -2.57
N TYR A 169 8.57 2.37 -3.43
CA TYR A 169 8.82 0.93 -3.49
C TYR A 169 9.02 0.50 -4.93
N VAL A 170 9.94 -0.43 -5.14
CA VAL A 170 10.02 -1.20 -6.37
C VAL A 170 9.61 -2.63 -6.07
N THR A 171 8.68 -3.16 -6.85
CA THR A 171 8.18 -4.53 -6.74
C THR A 171 8.47 -5.26 -8.03
N PHE A 172 9.07 -6.45 -7.93
CA PHE A 172 9.46 -7.30 -9.05
C PHE A 172 9.36 -8.78 -8.66
#